data_AF-A0A9W6UJI2-F1
#
_entry.id   AF-A0A9W6UJI2-F1
#
_cell.length_a   1.000
_cell.length_b   1.000
_cell.length_c   1.000
_cell.angle_alpha   90.00
_cell.angle_beta   90.00
_cell.angle_gamma   90.00
#
_symmetry.space_group_name_H-M   'P 1'
#
loop_
_entity.id
_entity.type
_entity.pdbx_description
1 polymer ?
#
loop_
_entity_poly.entity_id
_entity_poly.type
_entity_poly.pdbx_seq_one_letter_code
_entity_poly.pdbx_strand_id
1 'polypeptide(L)'
;MTIETPPMGMPSLAGSGQHIDYGRNDVLWLSALRSLDARLQECGLETSLDGQIGAIDATLRDPSSIWGVPLRTQRTVLRPHRGRLWWWLRASHEEPAVPFMSPLTPAVNSSAAARRILGVLTPRAN
;
A
#
# COMPACT_ATOMS: atom_id res chain seq x y z
N MET A 1 53.82 12.44 24.29
CA MET A 1 52.71 12.99 23.48
C MET A 1 52.26 11.89 22.54
N THR A 2 51.12 11.28 22.84
CA THR A 2 50.58 10.13 22.09
C THR A 2 49.35 10.61 21.36
N ILE A 3 49.37 10.55 20.03
CA ILE A 3 48.23 10.90 19.17
C ILE A 3 47.41 9.62 19.00
N GLU A 4 46.21 9.58 19.60
CA GLU A 4 45.20 8.55 19.31
C GLU A 4 44.54 8.87 17.96
N THR A 5 44.69 7.97 17.00
CA THR A 5 43.92 7.95 15.77
C THR A 5 42.69 7.07 16.00
N PRO A 6 41.44 7.55 15.81
CA PRO A 6 40.27 6.70 15.94
C PRO A 6 40.23 5.66 14.81
N PRO A 7 39.76 4.43 15.08
CA PRO A 7 39.63 3.41 14.06
C PRO A 7 38.59 3.83 13.02
N MET A 8 38.95 3.68 11.74
CA MET A 8 38.08 3.83 10.58
C MET A 8 36.72 3.17 10.86
N GLY A 9 35.68 4.01 10.85
CA GLY A 9 34.31 3.56 10.89
C GLY A 9 34.09 2.56 9.76
N MET A 10 33.85 1.30 10.13
CA MET A 10 33.36 0.31 9.20
C MET A 10 32.04 0.86 8.62
N PRO A 11 31.84 0.83 7.29
CA PRO A 11 30.51 1.06 6.75
C PRO A 11 29.61 -0.02 7.37
N SER A 12 28.67 0.44 8.21
CA SER A 12 27.57 -0.38 8.72
C SER A 12 26.97 -1.07 7.50
N LEU A 13 27.10 -2.40 7.45
CA LEU A 13 26.43 -3.21 6.45
C LEU A 13 24.98 -2.74 6.40
N ALA A 14 24.59 -2.19 5.25
CA ALA A 14 23.22 -1.91 4.92
C ALA A 14 22.40 -3.16 5.28
N GLY A 15 21.37 -2.93 6.11
CA GLY A 15 20.62 -3.97 6.80
C GLY A 15 20.30 -5.13 5.88
N SER A 16 20.66 -6.33 6.36
CA SER A 16 20.27 -7.60 5.77
C SER A 16 18.76 -7.62 5.52
N GLY A 17 18.38 -7.36 4.28
CA GLY A 17 17.01 -7.49 3.76
C GLY A 17 16.66 -8.95 3.54
N GLN A 18 16.83 -9.77 4.57
CA GLN A 18 16.54 -11.20 4.54
C GLN A 18 15.93 -11.55 5.90
N HIS A 19 14.78 -12.22 5.86
CA HIS A 19 14.01 -12.68 7.01
C HIS A 19 12.99 -11.69 7.60
N ILE A 20 12.08 -11.21 6.74
CA ILE A 20 10.72 -10.90 7.24
C ILE A 20 10.15 -12.24 7.68
N ASP A 21 9.93 -12.38 8.98
CA ASP A 21 9.34 -13.54 9.64
C ASP A 21 7.88 -13.70 9.15
N TYR A 22 7.71 -14.46 8.05
CA TYR A 22 6.41 -14.64 7.37
C TYR A 22 5.42 -15.46 8.22
N GLY A 23 5.89 -16.37 9.08
CA GLY A 23 5.01 -17.38 9.71
C GLY A 23 3.92 -16.85 10.65
N ARG A 24 4.15 -15.75 11.39
CA ARG A 24 3.13 -15.13 12.27
C ARG A 24 2.37 -13.99 11.58
N ASN A 25 2.98 -13.43 10.54
CA ASN A 25 2.41 -12.32 9.77
C ASN A 25 1.46 -12.82 8.68
N ASP A 26 1.60 -14.03 8.15
CA ASP A 26 0.78 -14.53 7.03
C ASP A 26 -0.73 -14.54 7.34
N VAL A 27 -1.12 -14.93 8.55
CA VAL A 27 -2.54 -14.93 8.95
C VAL A 27 -3.07 -13.49 9.07
N LEU A 28 -2.31 -12.60 9.70
CA LEU A 28 -2.69 -11.19 9.85
C LEU A 28 -2.66 -10.44 8.50
N TRP A 29 -1.74 -10.83 7.63
CA TRP A 29 -1.55 -10.32 6.28
C TRP A 29 -2.74 -10.68 5.39
N LEU A 30 -3.07 -11.98 5.31
CA LEU A 30 -4.22 -12.46 4.56
C LEU A 30 -5.53 -11.94 5.15
N SER A 31 -5.64 -11.87 6.48
CA SER A 31 -6.82 -11.29 7.14
C SER A 31 -6.99 -9.82 6.81
N ALA A 32 -5.91 -9.03 6.84
CA ALA A 32 -5.95 -7.61 6.48
C ALA A 32 -6.36 -7.43 5.02
N LEU A 33 -5.75 -8.19 4.09
CA LEU A 33 -6.09 -8.15 2.67
C LEU A 33 -7.56 -8.45 2.43
N ARG A 34 -8.08 -9.57 2.96
CA ARG A 34 -9.51 -9.91 2.84
C ARG A 34 -10.42 -8.87 3.48
N SER A 35 -10.01 -8.30 4.60
CA SER A 35 -10.78 -7.26 5.28
C SER A 35 -10.86 -5.98 4.45
N LEU A 36 -9.76 -5.56 3.82
CA LEU A 36 -9.79 -4.39 2.94
C LEU A 36 -10.57 -4.67 1.65
N ASP A 37 -10.36 -5.84 1.05
CA ASP A 37 -11.09 -6.30 -0.14
C ASP A 37 -12.60 -6.23 0.04
N ALA A 38 -13.11 -6.83 1.13
CA ALA A 38 -14.53 -6.78 1.46
C ALA A 38 -15.04 -5.33 1.65
N ARG A 39 -14.29 -4.46 2.33
CA ARG A 39 -14.70 -3.06 2.53
C ARG A 39 -14.71 -2.25 1.24
N LEU A 40 -13.82 -2.54 0.29
CA LEU A 40 -13.81 -1.89 -1.02
C LEU A 40 -15.00 -2.35 -1.86
N GLN A 41 -15.31 -3.64 -1.86
CA GLN A 41 -16.51 -4.18 -2.51
C GLN A 41 -17.81 -3.63 -1.91
N GLU A 42 -17.90 -3.51 -0.57
CA GLU A 42 -19.01 -2.83 0.11
C GLU A 42 -19.15 -1.36 -0.31
N CYS A 43 -18.05 -0.70 -0.70
CA CYS A 43 -18.06 0.66 -1.25
C CYS A 43 -18.41 0.71 -2.75
N GLY A 44 -18.74 -0.43 -3.37
CA GLY A 44 -19.07 -0.52 -4.80
C GLY A 44 -17.86 -0.51 -5.73
N LEU A 45 -16.65 -0.77 -5.24
CA LEU A 45 -15.44 -0.86 -6.05
C LEU A 45 -15.20 -2.29 -6.53
N GLU A 46 -14.79 -2.44 -7.79
CA GLU A 46 -14.24 -3.69 -8.28
C GLU A 46 -12.82 -3.86 -7.70
N THR A 47 -12.47 -5.08 -7.26
CA THR A 47 -11.17 -5.34 -6.64
C THR A 47 -10.41 -6.48 -7.31
N SER A 48 -9.09 -6.33 -7.37
CA SER A 48 -8.17 -7.41 -7.74
C SER A 48 -7.10 -7.54 -6.65
N LEU A 49 -7.05 -8.70 -5.99
CA LEU A 49 -6.16 -8.98 -4.88
C LEU A 49 -4.95 -9.79 -5.36
N ASP A 50 -3.76 -9.28 -5.08
CA ASP A 50 -2.49 -9.98 -5.22
C ASP A 50 -1.93 -10.32 -3.84
N GLY A 51 -2.20 -11.55 -3.39
CA GLY A 51 -1.80 -12.03 -2.08
C GLY A 51 -0.29 -12.22 -1.93
N GLN A 52 0.44 -12.41 -3.05
CA GLN A 52 1.89 -12.66 -3.04
C GLN A 52 2.66 -11.41 -2.65
N ILE A 53 2.25 -10.25 -3.19
CA ILE A 53 2.88 -8.97 -2.85
C ILE A 53 2.09 -8.16 -1.82
N GLY A 54 0.91 -8.64 -1.42
CA GLY A 54 -0.02 -7.98 -0.52
C GLY A 54 -0.57 -6.69 -1.10
N ALA A 55 -1.01 -6.73 -2.36
CA ALA A 55 -1.61 -5.59 -3.03
C ALA A 55 -3.10 -5.82 -3.29
N ILE A 56 -3.85 -4.73 -3.34
CA ILE A 56 -5.22 -4.69 -3.84
C ILE A 56 -5.32 -3.52 -4.81
N ASP A 57 -5.72 -3.83 -6.04
CA ASP A 57 -6.12 -2.85 -7.02
C ASP A 57 -7.62 -2.61 -6.86
N ALA A 58 -8.01 -1.37 -6.56
CA ALA A 58 -9.40 -0.96 -6.46
C ALA A 58 -9.77 -0.13 -7.68
N THR A 59 -10.87 -0.47 -8.34
CA THR A 59 -11.29 0.15 -9.59
C THR A 59 -12.70 0.70 -9.44
N LEU A 60 -12.85 1.99 -9.74
CA LEU A 60 -14.15 2.64 -9.85
C LEU A 60 -14.61 2.57 -11.30
N ARG A 61 -15.63 1.74 -11.55
CA ARG A 61 -16.31 1.68 -12.84
C ARG A 61 -17.39 2.76 -12.86
N ASP A 62 -17.24 3.76 -13.72
CA ASP A 62 -18.31 4.73 -13.95
C ASP A 62 -19.36 4.10 -14.87
N PRO A 63 -20.61 3.89 -14.42
CA PRO A 63 -21.68 3.35 -15.26
C PRO A 63 -22.06 4.28 -16.42
N SER A 64 -21.68 5.57 -16.36
CA SER A 64 -21.83 6.54 -17.45
C SER A 64 -20.65 6.56 -18.43
N SER A 65 -19.68 5.63 -18.30
CA SER A 65 -18.63 5.38 -19.32
C SER A 65 -19.23 4.74 -20.59
N ILE A 66 -20.25 5.37 -21.16
CA ILE A 66 -20.79 5.08 -22.48
C ILE A 66 -19.98 5.85 -23.55
N TRP A 67 -19.21 6.87 -23.14
CA TRP A 67 -18.33 7.67 -23.98
C TRP A 67 -17.07 8.12 -23.22
N GLY A 68 -15.95 7.39 -23.37
CA GLY A 68 -14.59 7.95 -23.21
C GLY A 68 -14.09 8.36 -21.81
N VAL A 69 -14.81 8.12 -20.71
CA VAL A 69 -14.28 8.39 -19.36
C VAL A 69 -13.31 7.27 -18.94
N PRO A 70 -12.05 7.58 -18.57
CA PRO A 70 -11.05 6.58 -18.23
C PRO A 70 -11.40 5.87 -16.92
N LEU A 71 -11.23 4.54 -16.94
CA LEU A 71 -11.35 3.68 -15.77
C LEU A 71 -10.32 4.12 -14.71
N ARG A 72 -10.78 4.41 -13.48
CA ARG A 72 -9.88 4.87 -12.41
C ARG A 72 -9.52 3.70 -11.51
N THR A 73 -8.25 3.35 -11.49
CA THR A 73 -7.70 2.29 -10.63
C THR A 73 -6.68 2.85 -9.66
N GLN A 74 -6.77 2.43 -8.40
CA GLN A 74 -5.87 2.81 -7.33
C GLN A 74 -5.28 1.54 -6.68
N ARG A 75 -3.96 1.38 -6.80
CA ARG A 75 -3.24 0.30 -6.14
C ARG A 75 -2.95 0.64 -4.69
N THR A 76 -3.26 -0.27 -3.79
CA THR A 76 -2.91 -0.18 -2.36
C THR A 76 -2.07 -1.38 -1.97
N VAL A 77 -1.02 -1.18 -1.17
CA VAL A 77 -0.08 -2.24 -0.79
C VAL A 77 0.07 -2.31 0.73
N LEU A 78 0.11 -3.52 1.26
CA LEU A 78 0.38 -3.81 2.66
C LEU A 78 1.89 -3.84 2.89
N ARG A 79 2.39 -3.01 3.80
CA ARG A 79 3.82 -2.99 4.16
C ARG A 79 4.02 -2.79 5.67
N PRO A 80 5.06 -3.40 6.26
CA PRO A 80 5.49 -3.07 7.61
C PRO A 80 5.89 -1.60 7.73
N HIS A 81 5.45 -0.94 8.80
CA HIS A 81 5.83 0.41 9.16
C HIS A 81 5.80 0.56 10.69
N ARG A 82 6.95 0.91 11.27
CA ARG A 82 7.11 1.13 12.73
C ARG A 82 6.54 -0.03 13.58
N GLY A 83 6.85 -1.26 13.19
CA GLY A 83 6.44 -2.48 13.93
C GLY A 83 4.98 -2.90 13.74
N ARG A 84 4.24 -2.30 12.81
CA ARG A 84 2.85 -2.66 12.49
C ARG A 84 2.64 -2.76 10.98
N LEU A 85 1.61 -3.47 10.54
CA LEU A 85 1.20 -3.45 9.13
C LEU A 85 0.41 -2.19 8.80
N TRP A 86 0.67 -1.62 7.63
CA TRP A 86 0.04 -0.40 7.14
C TRP A 86 -0.37 -0.54 5.68
N TRP A 87 -1.47 0.12 5.33
CA TRP A 87 -1.89 0.32 3.95
C TRP A 87 -1.16 1.53 3.38
N TRP A 88 -0.66 1.38 2.15
CA TRP A 88 0.04 2.42 1.40
C TRP A 88 -0.61 2.59 0.04
N LEU A 89 -0.89 3.84 -0.35
CA LEU A 89 -1.32 4.14 -1.71
C LEU A 89 -0.11 4.22 -2.62
N ARG A 90 -0.21 3.62 -3.81
CA ARG A 90 0.76 3.81 -4.87
C ARG A 90 0.21 4.83 -5.86
N ALA A 91 0.99 5.86 -6.21
CA ALA A 91 0.60 6.82 -7.24
C ALA A 91 0.17 6.11 -8.55
N SER A 92 -0.86 6.66 -9.21
CA SER A 92 -1.42 6.12 -10.44
C SER A 92 -0.38 6.04 -11.56
N HIS A 93 -0.57 5.08 -12.46
CA HIS A 93 0.38 4.64 -13.50
C HIS A 93 0.81 5.72 -14.52
N GLU A 94 0.23 6.92 -14.49
CA GLU A 94 0.60 8.02 -15.39
C GLU A 94 2.00 8.61 -15.09
N GLU A 95 2.57 8.33 -13.92
CA GLU A 95 3.98 8.62 -13.62
C GLU A 95 4.77 7.32 -13.34
N PRO A 96 5.32 6.67 -14.39
CA PRO A 96 6.04 5.41 -14.26
C PRO A 96 7.37 5.50 -13.49
N ALA A 97 7.84 6.70 -13.15
CA ALA A 97 9.19 6.94 -12.63
C ALA A 97 9.31 7.07 -11.10
N VAL A 98 8.20 7.07 -10.33
CA VAL A 98 8.29 7.35 -8.89
C VAL A 98 7.53 6.32 -8.04
N PRO A 99 8.20 5.64 -7.08
CA PRO A 99 7.51 4.94 -6.01
C PRO A 99 7.01 5.97 -4.98
N PHE A 100 6.08 6.84 -5.35
CA PHE A 100 5.35 7.63 -4.36
C PHE A 100 4.36 6.71 -3.66
N MET A 101 4.86 6.02 -2.64
CA MET A 101 4.05 5.30 -1.67
C MET A 101 3.70 6.24 -0.53
N SER A 102 2.42 6.60 -0.42
CA SER A 102 1.95 7.43 0.69
C SER A 102 1.30 6.55 1.75
N PRO A 103 1.73 6.62 3.03
CA PRO A 103 1.12 5.84 4.09
C PRO A 103 -0.32 6.30 4.27
N LEU A 104 -1.25 5.35 4.21
CA LEU A 104 -2.67 5.64 4.29
C LEU A 104 -3.16 5.52 5.73
N THR A 105 -3.07 4.31 6.29
CA THR A 105 -3.61 4.00 7.62
C THR A 105 -3.05 2.65 8.13
N PRO A 106 -3.02 2.39 9.44
CA PRO A 106 -2.78 1.07 9.98
C PRO A 106 -3.72 0.02 9.36
N ALA A 107 -3.22 -1.20 9.16
CA ALA A 107 -3.96 -2.30 8.53
C ALA A 107 -5.22 -2.73 9.29
N VAL A 108 -5.26 -2.49 10.60
CA VAL A 108 -6.41 -2.73 11.47
C VAL A 108 -7.63 -1.86 11.12
N ASN A 109 -7.44 -0.77 10.37
CA ASN A 109 -8.48 0.20 10.04
C ASN A 109 -8.91 0.10 8.56
N SER A 110 -9.29 -1.09 8.10
CA SER A 110 -9.66 -1.34 6.69
C SER A 110 -10.81 -0.46 6.19
N SER A 111 -11.80 -0.14 7.03
CA SER A 111 -12.89 0.78 6.65
C SER A 111 -12.40 2.21 6.39
N ALA A 112 -11.41 2.69 7.16
CA ALA A 112 -10.81 4.01 6.94
C ALA A 112 -9.97 4.01 5.65
N ALA A 113 -9.26 2.91 5.38
CA ALA A 113 -8.54 2.73 4.12
C ALA A 113 -9.49 2.79 2.92
N ALA A 114 -10.57 2.00 2.94
CA ALA A 114 -11.55 1.93 1.85
C ALA A 114 -12.17 3.29 1.54
N ARG A 115 -12.58 4.06 2.56
CA ARG A 115 -13.13 5.41 2.37
C ARG A 115 -12.13 6.37 1.72
N ARG A 116 -10.85 6.30 2.12
CA ARG A 116 -9.81 7.16 1.53
C ARG A 116 -9.51 6.76 0.09
N ILE A 117 -9.46 5.46 -0.21
CA ILE A 117 -9.28 4.95 -1.58
C ILE A 117 -10.45 5.40 -2.47
N LEU A 118 -11.69 5.24 -2.01
CA LEU A 118 -12.87 5.74 -2.72
C LEU A 118 -12.78 7.25 -2.96
N GLY A 119 -12.35 8.03 -1.96
CA GLY A 119 -12.16 9.48 -2.09
C GLY A 119 -11.07 9.88 -3.08
N VAL A 120 -10.05 9.05 -3.28
CA VAL A 120 -9.01 9.25 -4.32
C VAL A 120 -9.56 8.92 -5.71
N LEU A 121 -10.41 7.89 -5.80
CA LEU A 121 -11.00 7.43 -7.07
C LEU A 121 -12.17 8.31 -7.54
N THR A 122 -12.91 8.91 -6.62
CA THR A 122 -14.07 9.75 -6.94
C THR A 122 -13.61 11.13 -7.42
N PRO A 123 -14.10 11.63 -8.57
CA PRO A 123 -13.80 12.99 -9.01
C PRO A 123 -14.22 14.00 -7.94
N ARG A 124 -13.34 14.95 -7.63
CA ARG A 124 -13.75 16.14 -6.88
C ARG A 124 -14.71 16.92 -7.79
N ALA A 125 -15.97 17.07 -7.39
CA ALA A 125 -16.86 18.04 -8.02
C ALA A 125 -16.22 19.43 -7.81
N ASN A 126 -15.85 20.08 -8.92
CA ASN A 126 -15.47 21.48 -8.97
C ASN A 126 -16.70 22.32 -9.33
#